data_AF-A0A4P9W9D8-F1
#
_entry.id   AF-A0A4P9W9D8-F1
#
_cell.length_a   1.000
_cell.length_b   1.000
_cell.length_c   1.000
_cell.angle_alpha   90.00
_cell.angle_beta   90.00
_cell.angle_gamma   90.00
#
_symmetry.space_group_name_H-M   'P 1'
#
loop_
_entity.id
_entity.type
_entity.pdbx_description
1 polymer ?
#
loop_
_entity_poly.entity_id
_entity_poly.type
_entity_poly.pdbx_seq_one_letter_code
_entity_poly.pdbx_strand_id
1 'polypeptide(L)'
;MSGCPVAQDVPEREAGAPADVEGGEVNTAKRLAEMAKQVREEKEQETAQFFDSLWGECQKIEDVSKKAEIEVLRRRDNAFYANSDSLEAIEIKRTEEQIESSVKERASRGNVNHTLSTLTRDLGAMHLQIQNLQSAEMLTAELNASTNSHRTAFNSRVEHLEAAHVNEMSSLIEAQEREAADRRKLVQMSSSLMSDVAREQALKELESELSRKKMVDKRQIDNLKEVQQMELKHLKEVFQIEIQGIEDRYEQLLTNRTETYEIEQQHEVEAREAQAKLVQMKEEQELKQMKVAGRQELRRLHQLHRMQVQAMEKTQKVARKAREKAWDTRLNLCDFTAEAVRRANEVAENEGDAGDEECSETDSSCGSESLSAPSHSKSVDGDELSSAAIDRGDDVGEEPGSNVQAEIRHLENRQREEISAQLRSHRAAIAATEAATMRNITQAGKRQTKERKALVRKHAEEVEVVARSHRREAEAQASVRNAEARIMLEQRVMSRLLDSVVDGVISITPNGNIVKFNTAAERMFKYSAKEALGKNVNILMPEHIAVQHDSYLNRYMDSGVSKLIGVTSRQVGRRKNGEIFPMELSLSEVKEAEYHAFVAIL
;
A
#
# COMPACT_ATOMS: atom_id res chain seq x y z
N MET A 1 2.70 -70.94 -93.24
CA MET A 1 1.73 -71.78 -93.96
C MET A 1 1.55 -71.13 -95.34
N SER A 2 2.35 -71.57 -96.32
CA SER A 2 1.95 -72.41 -97.48
C SER A 2 1.28 -71.58 -98.59
N GLY A 3 1.75 -71.48 -99.84
CA GLY A 3 2.87 -72.09 -100.56
C GLY A 3 2.87 -71.58 -102.02
N CYS A 4 4.03 -71.59 -102.68
CA CYS A 4 4.21 -71.63 -104.15
C CYS A 4 3.57 -72.92 -104.74
N PRO A 5 3.42 -73.16 -106.09
CA PRO A 5 4.38 -72.80 -107.17
C PRO A 5 3.87 -72.68 -108.66
N VAL A 6 4.79 -72.27 -109.59
CA VAL A 6 5.16 -72.83 -110.95
C VAL A 6 4.06 -73.07 -112.03
N ALA A 7 4.24 -73.11 -113.35
CA ALA A 7 5.09 -72.56 -114.44
C ALA A 7 4.58 -73.23 -115.76
N GLN A 8 4.83 -72.59 -116.92
CA GLN A 8 4.99 -73.14 -118.29
C GLN A 8 3.85 -73.94 -118.99
N ASP A 9 3.53 -73.58 -120.25
CA ASP A 9 3.87 -74.39 -121.45
C ASP A 9 3.39 -73.78 -122.79
N VAL A 10 4.18 -74.04 -123.84
CA VAL A 10 3.95 -73.82 -125.29
C VAL A 10 3.72 -75.22 -125.92
N PRO A 11 2.97 -75.37 -127.03
CA PRO A 11 3.62 -75.90 -128.25
C PRO A 11 3.08 -75.36 -129.60
N GLU A 12 3.95 -75.49 -130.60
CA GLU A 12 3.83 -75.26 -132.05
C GLU A 12 3.00 -76.34 -132.80
N ARG A 13 2.47 -76.02 -134.01
CA ARG A 13 2.94 -76.55 -135.32
C ARG A 13 1.98 -76.32 -136.51
N GLU A 14 2.60 -75.88 -137.63
CA GLU A 14 2.46 -76.30 -139.05
C GLU A 14 1.09 -76.26 -139.76
N ALA A 15 0.91 -76.08 -141.08
CA ALA A 15 1.62 -75.54 -142.25
C ALA A 15 0.66 -75.75 -143.46
N GLY A 16 0.68 -74.89 -144.49
CA GLY A 16 0.11 -75.24 -145.81
C GLY A 16 -0.55 -74.10 -146.62
N ALA A 17 0.10 -73.69 -147.71
CA ALA A 17 -0.46 -72.95 -148.86
C ALA A 17 -1.17 -73.94 -149.85
N PRO A 18 -1.70 -73.60 -151.07
CA PRO A 18 -1.68 -72.33 -151.84
C PRO A 18 -2.95 -71.98 -152.70
N ALA A 19 -2.84 -70.86 -153.46
CA ALA A 19 -3.36 -70.54 -154.81
C ALA A 19 -4.83 -70.07 -155.08
N ASP A 20 -4.91 -68.79 -155.50
CA ASP A 20 -5.59 -68.12 -156.64
C ASP A 20 -7.11 -68.13 -156.96
N VAL A 21 -7.52 -66.94 -157.44
CA VAL A 21 -8.60 -66.55 -158.40
C VAL A 21 -9.90 -65.88 -157.86
N GLU A 22 -9.90 -64.55 -158.02
CA GLU A 22 -10.95 -63.61 -158.49
C GLU A 22 -12.39 -63.57 -157.90
N GLY A 23 -12.77 -62.35 -157.45
CA GLY A 23 -13.99 -61.67 -157.91
C GLY A 23 -15.15 -61.53 -156.92
N GLY A 24 -15.42 -60.30 -156.44
CA GLY A 24 -16.74 -59.95 -155.86
C GLY A 24 -16.74 -58.86 -154.79
N GLU A 25 -16.24 -57.66 -155.09
CA GLU A 25 -16.36 -56.46 -154.27
C GLU A 25 -17.83 -55.97 -154.20
N VAL A 26 -18.27 -55.52 -153.01
CA VAL A 26 -19.33 -54.53 -152.69
C VAL A 26 -19.93 -54.73 -151.26
N ASN A 27 -19.64 -55.83 -150.54
CA ASN A 27 -20.25 -56.09 -149.21
C ASN A 27 -19.31 -56.03 -147.99
N THR A 28 -18.08 -55.53 -148.14
CA THR A 28 -17.04 -55.49 -147.08
C THR A 28 -16.99 -54.16 -146.29
N ALA A 29 -17.46 -53.05 -146.86
CA ALA A 29 -17.37 -51.73 -146.21
C ALA A 29 -18.32 -51.55 -145.01
N LYS A 30 -19.50 -52.20 -145.01
CA LYS A 30 -20.46 -52.10 -143.88
C LYS A 30 -20.00 -52.84 -142.62
N ARG A 31 -19.35 -54.00 -142.76
CA ARG A 31 -18.84 -54.78 -141.60
C ARG A 31 -17.67 -54.11 -140.88
N LEU A 32 -16.81 -53.39 -141.61
CA LEU A 32 -15.69 -52.66 -141.02
C LEU A 32 -16.14 -51.44 -140.20
N ALA A 33 -17.23 -50.77 -140.59
CA ALA A 33 -17.77 -49.63 -139.85
C ALA A 33 -18.45 -50.03 -138.53
N GLU A 34 -19.14 -51.18 -138.48
CA GLU A 34 -19.75 -51.70 -137.25
C GLU A 34 -18.71 -52.17 -136.22
N MET A 35 -17.63 -52.84 -136.67
CA MET A 35 -16.54 -53.23 -135.76
C MET A 35 -15.79 -52.00 -135.20
N ALA A 36 -15.59 -50.94 -135.99
CA ALA A 36 -14.94 -49.72 -135.51
C ALA A 36 -15.77 -48.97 -134.45
N LYS A 37 -17.10 -49.07 -134.50
CA LYS A 37 -17.99 -48.47 -133.49
C LYS A 37 -17.97 -49.26 -132.17
N GLN A 38 -18.01 -50.59 -132.24
CA GLN A 38 -17.91 -51.44 -131.04
C GLN A 38 -16.58 -51.26 -130.30
N VAL A 39 -15.46 -51.17 -131.02
CA VAL A 39 -14.14 -50.96 -130.41
C VAL A 39 -14.02 -49.58 -129.73
N ARG A 40 -14.73 -48.55 -130.22
CA ARG A 40 -14.77 -47.23 -129.57
C ARG A 40 -15.57 -47.24 -128.28
N GLU A 41 -16.75 -47.86 -128.28
CA GLU A 41 -17.62 -47.93 -127.10
C GLU A 41 -16.99 -48.77 -125.98
N GLU A 42 -16.28 -49.86 -126.31
CA GLU A 42 -15.51 -50.64 -125.34
C GLU A 42 -14.37 -49.84 -124.71
N LYS A 43 -13.62 -49.05 -125.49
CA LYS A 43 -12.56 -48.19 -124.95
C LYS A 43 -13.09 -47.04 -124.09
N GLU A 44 -14.24 -46.47 -124.41
CA GLU A 44 -14.89 -45.46 -123.56
C GLU A 44 -15.38 -46.06 -122.23
N GLN A 45 -15.89 -47.30 -122.24
CA GLN A 45 -16.27 -47.98 -121.00
C GLN A 45 -15.07 -48.37 -120.13
N GLU A 46 -13.98 -48.88 -120.73
CA GLU A 46 -12.75 -49.20 -119.99
C GLU A 46 -12.13 -47.95 -119.36
N THR A 47 -12.12 -46.83 -120.08
CA THR A 47 -11.60 -45.56 -119.54
C THR A 47 -12.48 -44.99 -118.44
N ALA A 48 -13.81 -45.05 -118.56
CA ALA A 48 -14.73 -44.63 -117.51
C ALA A 48 -14.57 -45.48 -116.23
N GLN A 49 -14.48 -46.80 -116.36
CA GLN A 49 -14.26 -47.71 -115.22
C GLN A 49 -12.90 -47.46 -114.54
N PHE A 50 -11.87 -47.13 -115.32
CA PHE A 50 -10.56 -46.77 -114.77
C PHE A 50 -10.63 -45.48 -113.95
N PHE A 51 -11.28 -44.43 -114.45
CA PHE A 51 -11.43 -43.16 -113.71
C PHE A 51 -12.29 -43.31 -112.45
N ASP A 52 -13.37 -44.10 -112.48
CA ASP A 52 -14.19 -44.39 -111.30
C ASP A 52 -13.40 -45.16 -110.23
N SER A 53 -12.57 -46.12 -110.64
CA SER A 53 -11.67 -46.84 -109.72
C SER A 53 -10.65 -45.90 -109.09
N LEU A 54 -10.05 -45.01 -109.88
CA LEU A 54 -9.05 -44.05 -109.43
C LEU A 54 -9.66 -43.02 -108.47
N TRP A 55 -10.88 -42.57 -108.75
CA TRP A 55 -11.65 -41.69 -107.85
C TRP A 55 -11.96 -42.37 -106.51
N GLY A 56 -12.36 -43.64 -106.54
CA GLY A 56 -12.60 -44.44 -105.34
C GLY A 56 -11.34 -44.65 -104.48
N GLU A 57 -10.16 -44.74 -105.10
CA GLU A 57 -8.88 -44.79 -104.38
C GLU A 57 -8.49 -43.43 -103.78
N CYS A 58 -8.69 -42.34 -104.50
CA CYS A 58 -8.46 -40.98 -103.99
C CYS A 58 -9.34 -40.67 -102.77
N GLN A 59 -10.62 -41.04 -102.78
CA GLN A 59 -11.51 -40.87 -101.63
C GLN A 59 -11.06 -41.66 -100.40
N LYS A 60 -10.57 -42.89 -100.59
CA LYS A 60 -10.03 -43.69 -99.48
C LYS A 60 -8.78 -43.05 -98.87
N ILE A 61 -7.90 -42.48 -99.70
CA ILE A 61 -6.70 -41.78 -99.23
C ILE A 61 -7.07 -40.51 -98.45
N GLU A 62 -8.09 -39.77 -98.88
CA GLU A 62 -8.60 -38.61 -98.14
C GLU A 62 -9.18 -39.01 -96.78
N ASP A 63 -9.99 -40.05 -96.71
CA ASP A 63 -10.61 -40.51 -95.46
C ASP A 63 -9.55 -41.00 -94.47
N VAL A 64 -8.50 -41.66 -94.96
CA VAL A 64 -7.36 -42.08 -94.14
C VAL A 64 -6.58 -40.86 -93.63
N SER A 65 -6.35 -39.84 -94.48
CA SER A 65 -5.67 -38.60 -94.06
C SER A 65 -6.48 -37.81 -93.02
N LYS A 66 -7.80 -37.65 -93.22
CA LYS A 66 -8.70 -37.00 -92.25
C LYS A 66 -8.69 -37.73 -90.90
N LYS A 67 -8.72 -39.07 -90.91
CA LYS A 67 -8.64 -39.87 -89.67
C LYS A 67 -7.27 -39.74 -88.99
N ALA A 68 -6.17 -39.72 -89.75
CA ALA A 68 -4.83 -39.54 -89.22
C ALA A 68 -4.64 -38.15 -88.56
N GLU A 69 -5.17 -37.08 -89.18
CA GLU A 69 -5.10 -35.73 -88.60
C GLU A 69 -5.90 -35.61 -87.30
N ILE A 70 -7.11 -36.18 -87.25
CA ILE A 70 -7.93 -36.19 -86.02
C ILE A 70 -7.19 -36.91 -84.89
N GLU A 71 -6.52 -38.03 -85.18
CA GLU A 71 -5.75 -38.79 -84.19
C GLU A 71 -4.52 -38.04 -83.69
N VAL A 72 -3.79 -37.34 -84.57
CA VAL A 72 -2.65 -36.50 -84.18
C VAL A 72 -3.09 -35.34 -83.28
N LEU A 73 -4.22 -34.70 -83.58
CA LEU A 73 -4.78 -33.64 -82.74
C LEU A 73 -5.21 -34.17 -81.38
N ARG A 74 -5.88 -35.33 -81.35
CA ARG A 74 -6.30 -35.97 -80.11
C ARG A 74 -5.12 -36.33 -79.20
N ARG A 75 -4.01 -36.82 -79.78
CA ARG A 75 -2.76 -37.09 -79.03
C ARG A 75 -2.13 -35.81 -78.51
N ARG A 76 -2.16 -34.72 -79.28
CA ARG A 76 -1.63 -33.42 -78.86
C ARG A 76 -2.42 -32.82 -77.70
N ASP A 77 -3.74 -32.92 -77.74
CA ASP A 77 -4.62 -32.44 -76.66
C ASP A 77 -4.43 -33.28 -75.38
N ASN A 78 -4.37 -34.60 -75.49
CA ASN A 78 -4.11 -35.47 -74.34
C ASN A 78 -2.74 -35.22 -73.69
N ALA A 79 -1.69 -35.00 -74.49
CA ALA A 79 -0.36 -34.66 -73.99
C ALA A 79 -0.34 -33.28 -73.30
N PHE A 80 -1.16 -32.35 -73.78
CA PHE A 80 -1.29 -31.02 -73.20
C PHE A 80 -1.98 -31.06 -71.82
N TYR A 81 -3.10 -31.77 -71.69
CA TYR A 81 -3.81 -31.89 -70.41
C TYR A 81 -3.00 -32.66 -69.35
N ALA A 82 -2.25 -33.70 -69.73
CA ALA A 82 -1.37 -34.42 -68.80
C ALA A 82 -0.24 -33.53 -68.22
N ASN A 83 0.30 -32.61 -69.02
CA ASN A 83 1.30 -31.64 -68.56
C ASN A 83 0.68 -30.54 -67.68
N SER A 84 -0.59 -30.19 -67.91
CA SER A 84 -1.33 -29.21 -67.10
C SER A 84 -1.62 -29.73 -65.69
N ASP A 85 -2.15 -30.95 -65.58
CA ASP A 85 -2.50 -31.58 -64.30
C ASP A 85 -1.25 -31.83 -63.43
N SER A 86 -0.11 -32.12 -64.07
CA SER A 86 1.16 -32.30 -63.36
C SER A 86 1.74 -30.97 -62.84
N LEU A 87 1.56 -29.86 -63.55
CA LEU A 87 1.95 -28.53 -63.08
C LEU A 87 1.09 -28.06 -61.90
N GLU A 88 -0.23 -28.26 -61.94
CA GLU A 88 -1.12 -27.97 -60.81
C GLU A 88 -0.74 -28.78 -59.56
N ALA A 89 -0.45 -30.07 -59.72
CA ALA A 89 -0.04 -30.92 -58.62
C ALA A 89 1.31 -30.49 -57.99
N ILE A 90 2.22 -29.94 -58.78
CA ILE A 90 3.51 -29.42 -58.31
C ILE A 90 3.31 -28.10 -57.54
N GLU A 91 2.48 -27.19 -58.04
CA GLU A 91 2.21 -25.91 -57.37
C GLU A 91 1.46 -26.09 -56.04
N ILE A 92 0.46 -26.98 -55.99
CA ILE A 92 -0.25 -27.32 -54.76
C ILE A 92 0.71 -27.87 -53.71
N LYS A 93 1.54 -28.86 -54.07
CA LYS A 93 2.56 -29.42 -53.16
C LYS A 93 3.53 -28.37 -52.65
N ARG A 94 3.96 -27.44 -53.52
CA ARG A 94 4.87 -26.36 -53.15
C ARG A 94 4.25 -25.42 -52.10
N THR A 95 2.95 -25.12 -52.23
CA THR A 95 2.22 -24.32 -51.22
C THR A 95 2.01 -25.08 -49.92
N GLU A 96 1.74 -26.40 -49.97
CA GLU A 96 1.61 -27.23 -48.78
C GLU A 96 2.93 -27.35 -48.00
N GLU A 97 4.06 -27.55 -48.69
CA GLU A 97 5.40 -27.58 -48.08
C GLU A 97 5.80 -26.23 -47.48
N GLN A 98 5.44 -25.12 -48.13
CA GLN A 98 5.63 -23.78 -47.57
C GLN A 98 4.82 -23.54 -46.30
N ILE A 99 3.57 -24.03 -46.25
CA ILE A 99 2.74 -23.98 -45.04
C ILE A 99 3.33 -24.88 -43.94
N GLU A 100 3.78 -26.09 -44.27
CA GLU A 100 4.38 -27.01 -43.31
C GLU A 100 5.67 -26.47 -42.68
N SER A 101 6.56 -25.89 -43.51
CA SER A 101 7.83 -25.31 -43.03
C SER A 101 7.58 -24.09 -42.13
N SER A 102 6.63 -23.23 -42.47
CA SER A 102 6.25 -22.09 -41.62
C SER A 102 5.52 -22.50 -40.33
N VAL A 103 4.78 -23.62 -40.33
CA VAL A 103 4.23 -24.22 -39.10
C VAL A 103 5.32 -24.81 -38.20
N LYS A 104 6.30 -25.53 -38.77
CA LYS A 104 7.44 -26.07 -38.02
C LYS A 104 8.30 -24.97 -37.40
N GLU A 105 8.53 -23.88 -38.12
CA GLU A 105 9.27 -22.71 -37.62
C GLU A 105 8.51 -21.95 -36.52
N ARG A 106 7.17 -21.90 -36.59
CA ARG A 106 6.34 -21.38 -35.50
C ARG A 106 6.39 -22.28 -34.26
N ALA A 107 6.42 -23.61 -34.42
CA ALA A 107 6.54 -24.54 -33.30
C ALA A 107 7.88 -24.43 -32.56
N SER A 108 9.00 -24.25 -33.28
CA SER A 108 10.31 -24.05 -32.66
C SER A 108 10.43 -22.70 -31.93
N ARG A 109 9.87 -21.63 -32.51
CA ARG A 109 9.74 -20.32 -31.83
C ARG A 109 8.84 -20.41 -30.59
N GLY A 110 7.79 -21.22 -30.63
CA GLY A 110 6.92 -21.50 -29.49
C GLY A 110 7.69 -22.08 -28.30
N ASN A 111 8.60 -23.03 -28.53
CA ASN A 111 9.43 -23.60 -27.46
C ASN A 111 10.39 -22.57 -26.84
N VAL A 112 11.03 -21.72 -27.65
CA VAL A 112 11.93 -20.66 -27.15
C VAL A 112 11.16 -19.58 -26.39
N ASN A 113 9.97 -19.20 -26.87
CA ASN A 113 9.10 -18.27 -26.16
C ASN A 113 8.57 -18.87 -24.87
N HIS A 114 8.31 -20.17 -24.84
CA HIS A 114 7.89 -20.87 -23.62
C HIS A 114 8.98 -20.84 -22.56
N THR A 115 10.24 -21.16 -22.91
CA THR A 115 11.36 -21.10 -21.96
C THR A 115 11.64 -19.67 -21.49
N LEU A 116 11.54 -18.67 -22.37
CA LEU A 116 11.67 -17.26 -22.00
C LEU A 116 10.53 -16.80 -21.07
N SER A 117 9.30 -17.26 -21.33
CA SER A 117 8.13 -16.98 -20.50
C SER A 117 8.26 -17.60 -19.11
N THR A 118 8.72 -18.85 -19.00
CA THR A 118 8.97 -19.50 -17.71
C THR A 118 10.06 -18.78 -16.91
N LEU A 119 11.15 -18.37 -17.55
CA LEU A 119 12.20 -17.59 -16.88
C LEU A 119 11.70 -16.22 -16.42
N THR A 120 10.91 -15.54 -17.26
CA THR A 120 10.31 -14.24 -16.91
C THR A 120 9.33 -14.37 -15.75
N ARG A 121 8.58 -15.48 -15.67
CA ARG A 121 7.69 -15.82 -14.56
C ARG A 121 8.48 -15.99 -13.26
N ASP A 122 9.54 -16.78 -13.30
CA ASP A 122 10.35 -17.07 -12.12
C ASP A 122 11.08 -15.81 -11.63
N LEU A 123 11.56 -14.96 -12.55
CA LEU A 123 12.14 -13.65 -12.23
C LEU A 123 11.11 -12.67 -11.62
N GLY A 124 9.89 -12.63 -12.14
CA GLY A 124 8.81 -11.79 -11.59
C GLY A 124 8.39 -12.23 -10.18
N ALA A 125 8.24 -13.53 -9.96
CA ALA A 125 7.93 -14.09 -8.64
C ALA A 125 9.06 -13.81 -7.63
N MET A 126 10.33 -13.96 -8.03
CA MET A 126 11.48 -13.57 -7.21
C MET A 126 11.48 -12.08 -6.89
N HIS A 127 11.13 -11.22 -7.86
CA HIS A 127 11.07 -9.77 -7.65
C HIS A 127 10.01 -9.38 -6.61
N LEU A 128 8.79 -9.91 -6.72
CA LEU A 128 7.73 -9.71 -5.72
C LEU A 128 8.15 -10.19 -4.33
N GLN A 129 8.82 -11.35 -4.26
CA GLN A 129 9.31 -11.88 -3.00
C GLN A 129 10.40 -10.99 -2.37
N ILE A 130 11.33 -10.49 -3.18
CA ILE A 130 12.36 -9.53 -2.73
C ILE A 130 11.71 -8.25 -2.22
N GLN A 131 10.73 -7.70 -2.95
CA GLN A 131 10.03 -6.49 -2.55
C GLN A 131 9.24 -6.68 -1.25
N ASN A 132 8.62 -7.85 -1.06
CA ASN A 132 7.94 -8.19 0.19
C ASN A 132 8.93 -8.26 1.36
N LEU A 133 10.04 -8.98 1.21
CA LEU A 133 11.10 -9.08 2.21
C LEU A 133 11.67 -7.70 2.57
N GLN A 134 12.02 -6.87 1.58
CA GLN A 134 12.52 -5.51 1.82
C GLN A 134 11.51 -4.64 2.57
N SER A 135 10.22 -4.73 2.21
CA SER A 135 9.18 -3.97 2.92
C SER A 135 8.98 -4.44 4.36
N ALA A 136 9.06 -5.74 4.63
CA ALA A 136 9.00 -6.28 5.99
C ALA A 136 10.25 -5.90 6.81
N GLU A 137 11.43 -5.92 6.20
CA GLU A 137 12.67 -5.41 6.81
C GLU A 137 12.55 -3.93 7.17
N MET A 138 11.98 -3.09 6.31
CA MET A 138 11.75 -1.68 6.63
C MET A 138 10.78 -1.51 7.81
N LEU A 139 9.66 -2.23 7.82
CA LEU A 139 8.68 -2.16 8.91
C LEU A 139 9.29 -2.58 10.27
N THR A 140 10.12 -3.62 10.27
CA THR A 140 10.82 -4.05 11.49
C THR A 140 11.90 -3.06 11.93
N ALA A 141 12.62 -2.44 10.98
CA ALA A 141 13.57 -1.37 11.27
C ALA A 141 12.88 -0.13 11.87
N GLU A 142 11.72 0.26 11.33
CA GLU A 142 10.90 1.36 11.86
C GLU A 142 10.35 1.05 13.25
N LEU A 143 9.86 -0.17 13.49
CA LEU A 143 9.44 -0.63 14.82
C LEU A 143 10.59 -0.48 15.82
N ASN A 144 11.78 -0.95 15.48
CA ASN A 144 12.96 -0.84 16.32
C ASN A 144 13.37 0.62 16.57
N ALA A 145 13.29 1.48 15.55
CA ALA A 145 13.58 2.90 15.70
C ALA A 145 12.56 3.61 16.61
N SER A 146 11.27 3.31 16.43
CA SER A 146 10.17 3.89 17.21
C SER A 146 10.24 3.44 18.68
N THR A 147 10.39 2.14 18.94
CA THR A 147 10.53 1.61 20.30
C THR A 147 11.78 2.15 21.01
N ASN A 148 12.92 2.26 20.32
CA ASN A 148 14.12 2.87 20.88
C ASN A 148 13.92 4.36 21.20
N SER A 149 13.26 5.12 20.33
CA SER A 149 12.93 6.53 20.56
C SER A 149 12.00 6.71 21.78
N HIS A 150 10.97 5.88 21.92
CA HIS A 150 10.09 5.88 23.09
C HIS A 150 10.86 5.49 24.36
N ARG A 151 11.78 4.52 24.30
CA ARG A 151 12.60 4.10 25.43
C ARG A 151 13.56 5.18 25.90
N THR A 152 14.20 5.92 24.99
CA THR A 152 15.08 7.05 25.35
C THR A 152 14.27 8.20 25.95
N ALA A 153 13.11 8.53 25.39
CA ALA A 153 12.21 9.53 25.94
C ALA A 153 11.70 9.16 27.34
N PHE A 154 11.33 7.88 27.55
CA PHE A 154 10.93 7.37 28.86
C PHE A 154 12.07 7.44 29.89
N ASN A 155 13.28 7.01 29.54
CA ASN A 155 14.42 7.07 30.43
C ASN A 155 14.73 8.52 30.85
N SER A 156 14.72 9.47 29.91
CA SER A 156 14.89 10.89 30.23
C SER A 156 13.78 11.41 31.15
N ARG A 157 12.52 10.99 30.93
CA ARG A 157 11.39 11.36 31.79
C ARG A 157 11.55 10.82 33.21
N VAL A 158 12.00 9.57 33.36
CA VAL A 158 12.29 8.93 34.65
C VAL A 158 13.41 9.68 35.36
N GLU A 159 14.53 9.93 34.68
CA GLU A 159 15.67 10.66 35.26
C GLU A 159 15.26 12.05 35.77
N HIS A 160 14.45 12.79 34.99
CA HIS A 160 13.93 14.09 35.42
C HIS A 160 13.00 14.00 36.63
N LEU A 161 12.14 12.99 36.69
CA LEU A 161 11.24 12.79 37.82
C LEU A 161 11.99 12.36 39.09
N GLU A 162 12.94 11.43 38.97
CA GLU A 162 13.78 11.00 40.09
C GLU A 162 14.62 12.17 40.63
N ALA A 163 15.20 12.99 39.75
CA ALA A 163 15.90 14.20 40.16
C ALA A 163 14.98 15.21 40.89
N ALA A 164 13.75 15.39 40.39
CA ALA A 164 12.76 16.25 41.04
C ALA A 164 12.36 15.71 42.43
N HIS A 165 12.12 14.41 42.55
CA HIS A 165 11.78 13.71 43.80
C HIS A 165 12.89 13.84 44.85
N VAL A 166 14.15 13.66 44.44
CA VAL A 166 15.33 13.83 45.31
C VAL A 166 15.45 15.28 45.79
N ASN A 167 15.30 16.26 44.90
CA ASN A 167 15.38 17.68 45.25
C ASN A 167 14.27 18.07 46.22
N GLU A 168 13.04 17.63 45.98
CA GLU A 168 11.90 17.87 46.85
C GLU A 168 12.14 17.28 48.25
N MET A 169 12.59 16.04 48.32
CA MET A 169 12.87 15.36 49.60
C MET A 169 14.03 16.02 50.36
N SER A 170 15.11 16.40 49.68
CA SER A 170 16.24 17.13 50.31
C SER A 170 15.79 18.48 50.85
N SER A 171 15.02 19.24 50.05
CA SER A 171 14.54 20.57 50.46
C SER A 171 13.64 20.51 51.70
N LEU A 172 12.82 19.46 51.82
CA LEU A 172 11.91 19.26 52.94
C LEU A 172 12.66 18.88 54.22
N ILE A 173 13.65 17.97 54.12
CA ILE A 173 14.51 17.59 55.24
C ILE A 173 15.30 18.81 55.74
N GLU A 174 15.92 19.57 54.84
CA GLU A 174 16.66 20.78 55.20
C GLU A 174 15.78 21.82 55.89
N ALA A 175 14.55 22.02 55.42
CA ALA A 175 13.60 22.94 56.04
C ALA A 175 13.22 22.50 57.46
N GLN A 176 12.97 21.20 57.67
CA GLN A 176 12.66 20.63 58.99
C GLN A 176 13.84 20.75 59.96
N GLU A 177 15.07 20.50 59.50
CA GLU A 177 16.29 20.64 60.30
C GLU A 177 16.55 22.10 60.70
N ARG A 178 16.37 23.05 59.77
CA ARG A 178 16.48 24.48 60.07
C ARG A 178 15.48 24.91 61.13
N GLU A 179 14.21 24.51 61.01
CA GLU A 179 13.18 24.87 61.99
C GLU A 179 13.47 24.26 63.37
N ALA A 180 13.95 23.02 63.41
CA ALA A 180 14.36 22.38 64.66
C ALA A 180 15.57 23.10 65.30
N ALA A 181 16.54 23.53 64.50
CA ALA A 181 17.70 24.30 64.96
C ALA A 181 17.31 25.69 65.50
N ASP A 182 16.41 26.39 64.80
CA ASP A 182 15.95 27.71 65.21
C ASP A 182 15.14 27.65 66.52
N ARG A 183 14.29 26.62 66.68
CA ARG A 183 13.58 26.38 67.95
C ARG A 183 14.54 26.09 69.10
N ARG A 184 15.59 25.30 68.89
CA ARG A 184 16.63 25.05 69.90
C ARG A 184 17.33 26.35 70.31
N LYS A 185 17.71 27.18 69.34
CA LYS A 185 18.35 28.49 69.61
C LYS A 185 17.44 29.42 70.41
N LEU A 186 16.16 29.52 70.06
CA LEU A 186 15.17 30.35 70.76
C LEU A 186 15.03 29.94 72.24
N VAL A 187 14.88 28.66 72.51
CA VAL A 187 14.78 28.16 73.88
C VAL A 187 16.09 28.36 74.63
N GLN A 188 17.24 28.11 73.99
CA GLN A 188 18.55 28.33 74.60
C GLN A 188 18.76 29.80 74.98
N MET A 189 18.39 30.76 74.11
CA MET A 189 18.41 32.20 74.41
C MET A 189 17.49 32.54 75.58
N SER A 190 16.26 32.03 75.59
CA SER A 190 15.31 32.29 76.68
C SER A 190 15.72 31.68 78.02
N SER A 191 16.39 30.52 78.01
CA SER A 191 16.81 29.78 79.20
C SER A 191 17.98 30.43 79.94
N SER A 192 18.76 31.28 79.25
CA SER A 192 19.88 32.01 79.85
C SER A 192 19.44 33.05 80.91
N LEU A 193 18.15 33.39 80.93
CA LEU A 193 17.53 34.34 81.85
C LEU A 193 16.73 33.68 82.98
N MET A 194 16.75 32.34 83.08
CA MET A 194 15.94 31.55 84.03
C MET A 194 16.76 30.92 85.17
N SER A 195 16.08 30.53 86.26
CA SER A 195 16.67 29.72 87.35
C SER A 195 17.01 28.30 86.85
N ASP A 196 18.05 27.68 87.40
CA ASP A 196 18.55 26.35 86.97
C ASP A 196 17.45 25.26 86.93
N VAL A 197 16.51 25.28 87.88
CA VAL A 197 15.38 24.33 87.93
C VAL A 197 14.39 24.58 86.78
N ALA A 198 14.09 25.84 86.48
CA ALA A 198 13.18 26.22 85.38
C ALA A 198 13.81 25.97 84.00
N ARG A 199 15.14 26.15 83.90
CA ARG A 199 15.92 25.84 82.70
C ARG A 199 15.89 24.35 82.37
N GLU A 200 16.05 23.48 83.36
CA GLU A 200 16.01 22.03 83.14
C GLU A 200 14.62 21.54 82.71
N GLN A 201 13.55 22.11 83.28
CA GLN A 201 12.18 21.82 82.88
C GLN A 201 11.89 22.26 81.44
N ALA A 202 12.28 23.48 81.06
CA ALA A 202 12.09 24.00 79.69
C ALA A 202 12.85 23.17 78.63
N LEU A 203 14.03 22.64 78.98
CA LEU A 203 14.80 21.75 78.09
C LEU A 203 14.12 20.39 77.91
N LYS A 204 13.61 19.78 79.00
CA LYS A 204 12.84 18.51 78.92
C LYS A 204 11.57 18.66 78.11
N GLU A 205 10.86 19.78 78.26
CA GLU A 205 9.65 20.06 77.50
C GLU A 205 9.97 20.24 76.01
N LEU A 206 11.01 21.02 75.66
CA LEU A 206 11.50 21.16 74.29
C LEU A 206 11.89 19.81 73.67
N GLU A 207 12.57 18.94 74.42
CA GLU A 207 12.95 17.61 73.94
C GLU A 207 11.71 16.74 73.64
N SER A 208 10.67 16.83 74.48
CA SER A 208 9.41 16.12 74.26
C SER A 208 8.66 16.64 73.02
N GLU A 209 8.64 17.95 72.81
CA GLU A 209 8.01 18.59 71.64
C GLU A 209 8.76 18.27 70.34
N LEU A 210 10.10 18.38 70.36
CA LEU A 210 10.94 17.97 69.22
C LEU A 210 10.74 16.49 68.89
N SER A 211 10.56 15.64 69.90
CA SER A 211 10.31 14.21 69.69
C SER A 211 8.94 13.95 69.05
N ARG A 212 7.88 14.64 69.49
CA ARG A 212 6.56 14.56 68.82
C ARG A 212 6.62 15.07 67.39
N LYS A 213 7.29 16.20 67.17
CA LYS A 213 7.41 16.81 65.84
C LYS A 213 8.19 15.92 64.87
N LYS A 214 9.30 15.32 65.32
CA LYS A 214 10.04 14.32 64.53
C LYS A 214 9.17 13.14 64.08
N MET A 215 8.19 12.70 64.89
CA MET A 215 7.26 11.65 64.46
C MET A 215 6.32 12.11 63.35
N VAL A 216 5.85 13.37 63.40
CA VAL A 216 5.02 13.97 62.36
C VAL A 216 5.82 14.16 61.07
N ASP A 217 7.01 14.74 61.18
CA ASP A 217 7.94 14.97 60.08
C ASP A 217 8.32 13.65 59.38
N LYS A 218 8.55 12.58 60.16
CA LYS A 218 8.80 11.24 59.63
C LYS A 218 7.60 10.71 58.83
N ARG A 219 6.37 10.85 59.35
CA ARG A 219 5.15 10.43 58.61
C ARG A 219 4.97 11.21 57.31
N GLN A 220 5.31 12.50 57.29
CA GLN A 220 5.25 13.31 56.07
C GLN A 220 6.24 12.80 55.01
N ILE A 221 7.47 12.48 55.42
CA ILE A 221 8.50 11.91 54.53
C ILE A 221 8.05 10.54 54.00
N ASP A 222 7.49 9.68 54.87
CA ASP A 222 7.04 8.34 54.48
C ASP A 222 5.86 8.45 53.47
N ASN A 223 4.90 9.34 53.68
CA ASN A 223 3.81 9.61 52.74
C ASN A 223 4.32 10.15 51.39
N LEU A 224 5.29 11.06 51.40
CA LEU A 224 5.88 11.60 50.18
C LEU A 224 6.57 10.49 49.37
N LYS A 225 7.32 9.60 50.02
CA LYS A 225 7.94 8.44 49.38
C LYS A 225 6.91 7.51 48.74
N GLU A 226 5.78 7.25 49.40
CA GLU A 226 4.70 6.45 48.82
C GLU A 226 4.11 7.10 47.55
N VAL A 227 3.89 8.41 47.57
CA VAL A 227 3.41 9.15 46.39
C VAL A 227 4.42 9.08 45.25
N GLN A 228 5.70 9.31 45.52
CA GLN A 228 6.78 9.24 44.53
C GLN A 228 6.91 7.84 43.91
N GLN A 229 6.80 6.79 44.73
CA GLN A 229 6.77 5.39 44.25
C GLN A 229 5.58 5.11 43.35
N MET A 230 4.39 5.62 43.70
CA MET A 230 3.18 5.47 42.90
C MET A 230 3.29 6.22 41.57
N GLU A 231 3.91 7.40 41.52
CA GLU A 231 4.16 8.14 40.28
C GLU A 231 5.10 7.38 39.34
N LEU A 232 6.21 6.84 39.85
CA LEU A 232 7.13 6.02 39.05
C LEU A 232 6.47 4.73 38.55
N LYS A 233 5.65 4.09 39.39
CA LYS A 233 4.87 2.90 38.99
C LYS A 233 3.89 3.25 37.87
N HIS A 234 3.16 4.34 38.02
CA HIS A 234 2.20 4.78 37.03
C HIS A 234 2.87 5.11 35.69
N LEU A 235 4.02 5.78 35.70
CA LEU A 235 4.79 6.07 34.49
C LEU A 235 5.24 4.79 33.77
N LYS A 236 5.70 3.78 34.52
CA LYS A 236 6.06 2.46 33.97
C LYS A 236 4.87 1.76 33.32
N GLU A 237 3.71 1.78 33.96
CA GLU A 237 2.49 1.18 33.41
C GLU A 237 2.04 1.87 32.11
N VAL A 238 2.10 3.20 32.05
CA VAL A 238 1.79 3.97 30.82
C VAL A 238 2.74 3.61 29.70
N PHE A 239 4.05 3.58 29.98
CA PHE A 239 5.07 3.21 29.00
C PHE A 239 4.88 1.79 28.47
N GLN A 240 4.54 0.84 29.34
CA GLN A 240 4.27 -0.54 28.93
C GLN A 240 3.09 -0.63 27.95
N ILE A 241 2.01 0.12 28.23
CA ILE A 241 0.83 0.18 27.35
C ILE A 241 1.19 0.83 26.01
N GLU A 242 2.01 1.90 26.02
CA GLU A 242 2.45 2.57 24.80
C GLU A 242 3.31 1.67 23.91
N ILE A 243 4.28 0.95 24.49
CA ILE A 243 5.10 -0.03 23.75
C ILE A 243 4.21 -1.12 23.17
N GLN A 244 3.35 -1.73 23.99
CA GLN A 244 2.45 -2.78 23.51
C GLN A 244 1.58 -2.28 22.36
N GLY A 245 1.05 -1.04 22.45
CA GLY A 245 0.28 -0.45 21.38
C GLY A 245 1.10 -0.13 20.11
N ILE A 246 2.41 0.09 20.21
CA ILE A 246 3.30 0.19 19.04
C ILE A 246 3.49 -1.20 18.43
N GLU A 247 3.83 -2.21 19.24
CA GLU A 247 4.02 -3.59 18.79
C GLU A 247 2.78 -4.14 18.08
N ASP A 248 1.60 -4.03 18.70
CA ASP A 248 0.32 -4.47 18.13
C ASP A 248 0.03 -3.82 16.77
N ARG A 249 0.38 -2.52 16.60
CA ARG A 249 0.20 -1.81 15.32
C ARG A 249 1.12 -2.36 14.24
N TYR A 250 2.38 -2.63 14.57
CA TYR A 250 3.33 -3.17 13.60
C TYR A 250 3.03 -4.64 13.27
N GLU A 251 2.52 -5.44 14.22
CA GLU A 251 2.00 -6.78 13.94
C GLU A 251 0.81 -6.73 12.96
N GLN A 252 -0.11 -5.78 13.13
CA GLN A 252 -1.20 -5.55 12.18
C GLN A 252 -0.69 -5.12 10.79
N LEU A 253 0.35 -4.28 10.73
CA LEU A 253 0.94 -3.88 9.45
C LEU A 253 1.63 -5.04 8.74
N LEU A 254 2.34 -5.90 9.49
CA LEU A 254 2.99 -7.09 8.94
C LEU A 254 1.97 -8.11 8.40
N THR A 255 0.90 -8.38 9.16
CA THR A 255 -0.18 -9.29 8.73
C THR A 255 -0.90 -8.75 7.50
N ASN A 256 -1.27 -7.45 7.49
CA ASN A 256 -1.83 -6.82 6.29
C ASN A 256 -0.85 -6.92 5.11
N ARG A 257 0.46 -6.78 5.34
CA ARG A 257 1.45 -6.88 4.26
C ARG A 257 1.51 -8.30 3.67
N THR A 258 1.53 -9.33 4.51
CA THR A 258 1.50 -10.73 4.04
C THR A 258 0.24 -11.02 3.24
N GLU A 259 -0.92 -10.55 3.71
CA GLU A 259 -2.19 -10.70 2.97
C GLU A 259 -2.15 -9.97 1.63
N THR A 260 -1.63 -8.73 1.58
CA THR A 260 -1.48 -8.02 0.30
C THR A 260 -0.54 -8.72 -0.65
N TYR A 261 0.53 -9.34 -0.16
CA TYR A 261 1.48 -10.09 -0.98
C TYR A 261 0.85 -11.36 -1.57
N GLU A 262 0.09 -12.10 -0.76
CA GLU A 262 -0.63 -13.30 -1.24
C GLU A 262 -1.63 -12.95 -2.34
N ILE A 263 -2.34 -11.83 -2.18
CA ILE A 263 -3.28 -11.30 -3.16
C ILE A 263 -2.56 -10.81 -4.42
N GLU A 264 -1.44 -10.09 -4.28
CA GLU A 264 -0.61 -9.66 -5.41
C GLU A 264 -0.12 -10.87 -6.23
N GLN A 265 0.30 -11.95 -5.57
CA GLN A 265 0.68 -13.20 -6.25
C GLN A 265 -0.50 -13.84 -6.99
N GLN A 266 -1.68 -13.90 -6.36
CA GLN A 266 -2.88 -14.45 -6.99
C GLN A 266 -3.28 -13.65 -8.23
N HIS A 267 -3.33 -12.33 -8.13
CA HIS A 267 -3.64 -11.48 -9.28
C HIS A 267 -2.60 -11.56 -10.38
N GLU A 268 -1.31 -11.72 -10.06
CA GLU A 268 -0.26 -11.91 -11.07
C GLU A 268 -0.42 -13.23 -11.83
N VAL A 269 -0.87 -14.29 -11.15
CA VAL A 269 -1.21 -15.57 -11.79
C VAL A 269 -2.44 -15.42 -12.68
N GLU A 270 -3.53 -14.82 -12.18
CA GLU A 270 -4.77 -14.60 -12.93
C GLU A 270 -4.56 -13.75 -14.18
N ALA A 271 -3.82 -12.63 -14.06
CA ALA A 271 -3.51 -11.75 -15.17
C ALA A 271 -2.71 -12.49 -16.26
N ARG A 272 -1.74 -13.33 -15.88
CA ARG A 272 -0.96 -14.15 -16.81
C ARG A 272 -1.80 -15.23 -17.49
N GLU A 273 -2.69 -15.91 -16.77
CA GLU A 273 -3.61 -16.88 -17.37
C GLU A 273 -4.52 -16.23 -18.41
N ALA A 274 -5.06 -15.04 -18.10
CA ALA A 274 -5.85 -14.25 -19.05
C ALA A 274 -5.02 -13.86 -20.28
N GLN A 275 -3.77 -13.43 -20.08
CA GLN A 275 -2.85 -13.05 -21.15
C GLN A 275 -2.48 -14.24 -22.06
N ALA A 276 -2.25 -15.42 -21.48
CA ALA A 276 -1.98 -16.66 -22.21
C ALA A 276 -3.19 -17.09 -23.06
N LYS A 277 -4.41 -17.02 -22.51
CA LYS A 277 -5.65 -17.27 -23.28
C LYS A 277 -5.79 -16.32 -24.45
N LEU A 278 -5.44 -15.03 -24.27
CA LEU A 278 -5.53 -14.04 -25.34
C LEU A 278 -4.52 -14.31 -26.46
N VAL A 279 -3.29 -14.71 -26.12
CA VAL A 279 -2.30 -15.14 -27.12
C VAL A 279 -2.80 -16.35 -27.90
N GLN A 280 -3.34 -17.38 -27.22
CA GLN A 280 -3.92 -18.54 -27.90
C GLN A 280 -5.05 -18.16 -28.86
N MET A 281 -5.97 -17.29 -28.42
CA MET A 281 -7.08 -16.84 -29.27
C MET A 281 -6.59 -16.04 -30.48
N LYS A 282 -5.57 -15.20 -30.33
CA LYS A 282 -4.93 -14.50 -31.44
C LYS A 282 -4.30 -15.47 -32.44
N GLU A 283 -3.53 -16.44 -31.96
CA GLU A 283 -2.90 -17.46 -32.82
C GLU A 283 -3.96 -18.28 -33.57
N GLU A 284 -5.06 -18.65 -32.92
CA GLU A 284 -6.18 -19.33 -33.57
C GLU A 284 -6.86 -18.47 -34.64
N GLN A 285 -7.04 -17.17 -34.37
CA GLN A 285 -7.62 -16.23 -35.32
C GLN A 285 -6.70 -16.04 -36.53
N GLU A 286 -5.40 -15.88 -36.32
CA GLU A 286 -4.40 -15.81 -37.39
C GLU A 286 -4.37 -17.09 -38.22
N LEU A 287 -4.47 -18.26 -37.59
CA LEU A 287 -4.52 -19.54 -38.31
C LEU A 287 -5.79 -19.65 -39.16
N LYS A 288 -6.94 -19.22 -38.63
CA LYS A 288 -8.21 -19.17 -39.38
C LYS A 288 -8.10 -18.20 -40.58
N GLN A 289 -7.52 -17.01 -40.38
CA GLN A 289 -7.29 -16.03 -41.45
C GLN A 289 -6.34 -16.58 -42.53
N MET A 290 -5.21 -17.18 -42.14
CA MET A 290 -4.27 -17.83 -43.07
C MET A 290 -4.96 -18.94 -43.89
N LYS A 291 -5.80 -19.77 -43.26
CA LYS A 291 -6.58 -20.82 -43.97
C LYS A 291 -7.62 -20.25 -44.93
N VAL A 292 -8.24 -19.11 -44.60
CA VAL A 292 -9.18 -18.44 -45.50
C VAL A 292 -8.45 -17.79 -46.67
N ALA A 293 -7.36 -17.07 -46.40
CA ALA A 293 -6.50 -16.47 -47.41
C ALA A 293 -5.94 -17.53 -48.37
N GLY A 294 -5.39 -18.63 -47.86
CA GLY A 294 -4.91 -19.75 -48.68
C GLY A 294 -6.01 -20.35 -49.57
N ARG A 295 -7.25 -20.51 -49.07
CA ARG A 295 -8.39 -20.97 -49.88
C ARG A 295 -8.85 -19.96 -50.92
N GLN A 296 -8.72 -18.66 -50.66
CA GLN A 296 -9.01 -17.62 -51.64
C GLN A 296 -7.96 -17.62 -52.74
N GLU A 297 -6.68 -17.73 -52.39
CA GLU A 297 -5.59 -17.79 -53.36
C GLU A 297 -5.68 -19.05 -54.23
N LEU A 298 -6.00 -20.20 -53.63
CA LEU A 298 -6.23 -21.44 -54.38
C LEU A 298 -7.41 -21.29 -55.36
N ARG A 299 -8.50 -20.62 -54.97
CA ARG A 299 -9.64 -20.33 -55.86
C ARG A 299 -9.25 -19.38 -56.98
N ARG A 300 -8.45 -18.34 -56.68
CA ARG A 300 -7.93 -17.39 -57.66
C ARG A 300 -7.07 -18.09 -58.70
N LEU A 301 -6.14 -18.96 -58.27
CA LEU A 301 -5.30 -19.77 -59.14
C LEU A 301 -6.13 -20.69 -60.04
N HIS A 302 -7.10 -21.43 -59.49
CA HIS A 302 -8.01 -22.27 -60.29
C HIS A 302 -8.81 -21.46 -61.31
N GLN A 303 -9.25 -20.25 -60.96
CA GLN A 303 -10.02 -19.40 -61.87
C GLN A 303 -9.13 -18.86 -63.00
N LEU A 304 -7.90 -18.44 -62.68
CA LEU A 304 -6.89 -18.05 -63.66
C LEU A 304 -6.57 -19.20 -64.61
N HIS A 305 -6.33 -20.39 -64.08
CA HIS A 305 -6.06 -21.58 -64.87
C HIS A 305 -7.23 -21.92 -65.80
N ARG A 306 -8.46 -21.93 -65.27
CA ARG A 306 -9.68 -22.15 -66.08
C ARG A 306 -9.80 -21.11 -67.21
N MET A 307 -9.52 -19.84 -66.94
CA MET A 307 -9.55 -18.82 -67.99
C MET A 307 -8.47 -19.03 -69.04
N GLN A 308 -7.25 -19.41 -68.64
CA GLN A 308 -6.16 -19.74 -69.56
C GLN A 308 -6.52 -20.92 -70.47
N VAL A 309 -7.06 -22.01 -69.89
CA VAL A 309 -7.52 -23.19 -70.65
C VAL A 309 -8.62 -22.78 -71.63
N GLN A 310 -9.63 -22.02 -71.20
CA GLN A 310 -10.71 -21.55 -72.08
C GLN A 310 -10.21 -20.63 -73.20
N ALA A 311 -9.26 -19.73 -72.91
CA ALA A 311 -8.65 -18.87 -73.92
C ALA A 311 -7.89 -19.70 -74.96
N MET A 312 -7.14 -20.71 -74.51
CA MET A 312 -6.40 -21.62 -75.38
C MET A 312 -7.33 -22.51 -76.21
N GLU A 313 -8.43 -23.02 -75.66
CA GLU A 313 -9.44 -23.74 -76.45
C GLU A 313 -10.06 -22.85 -77.53
N LYS A 314 -10.35 -21.59 -77.22
CA LYS A 314 -10.88 -20.63 -78.19
C LYS A 314 -9.88 -20.37 -79.31
N THR A 315 -8.61 -20.14 -79.01
CA THR A 315 -7.58 -19.93 -80.04
C THR A 315 -7.40 -21.19 -80.90
N GLN A 316 -7.42 -22.39 -80.30
CA GLN A 316 -7.38 -23.65 -81.04
C GLN A 316 -8.60 -23.84 -81.95
N LYS A 317 -9.81 -23.53 -81.49
CA LYS A 317 -11.04 -23.59 -82.31
C LYS A 317 -10.99 -22.62 -83.49
N VAL A 318 -10.49 -21.40 -83.27
CA VAL A 318 -10.30 -20.41 -84.35
C VAL A 318 -9.26 -20.91 -85.36
N ALA A 319 -8.12 -21.41 -84.87
CA ALA A 319 -7.08 -21.99 -85.72
C ALA A 319 -7.60 -23.19 -86.54
N ARG A 320 -8.45 -24.04 -85.94
CA ARG A 320 -9.11 -25.15 -86.63
C ARG A 320 -10.01 -24.67 -87.76
N LYS A 321 -10.91 -23.72 -87.49
CA LYS A 321 -11.80 -23.15 -88.52
C LYS A 321 -11.02 -22.45 -89.64
N ALA A 322 -9.91 -21.78 -89.30
CA ALA A 322 -9.04 -21.15 -90.29
C ALA A 322 -8.36 -22.19 -91.19
N ARG A 323 -7.92 -23.33 -90.62
CA ARG A 323 -7.37 -24.45 -91.41
C ARG A 323 -8.42 -25.09 -92.30
N GLU A 324 -9.62 -25.38 -91.78
CA GLU A 324 -10.74 -25.92 -92.58
C GLU A 324 -11.04 -25.00 -93.77
N LYS A 325 -11.17 -23.68 -93.55
CA LYS A 325 -11.33 -22.71 -94.65
C LYS A 325 -10.16 -22.69 -95.64
N ALA A 326 -8.93 -22.79 -95.16
CA ALA A 326 -7.74 -22.81 -96.01
C ALA A 326 -7.64 -24.09 -96.86
N TRP A 327 -8.15 -25.22 -96.35
CA TRP A 327 -8.28 -26.46 -97.10
C TRP A 327 -9.41 -26.39 -98.14
N ASP A 328 -10.59 -25.87 -97.77
CA ASP A 328 -11.72 -25.71 -98.70
C ASP A 328 -11.37 -24.80 -99.89
N THR A 329 -10.64 -23.70 -99.64
CA THR A 329 -10.14 -22.83 -100.71
C THR A 329 -9.16 -23.55 -101.62
N ARG A 330 -8.30 -24.42 -101.07
CA ARG A 330 -7.34 -25.22 -101.84
C ARG A 330 -8.00 -26.29 -102.69
N LEU A 331 -9.08 -26.92 -102.21
CA LEU A 331 -9.89 -27.86 -103.00
C LEU A 331 -10.62 -27.15 -104.15
N ASN A 332 -11.22 -25.99 -103.91
CA ASN A 332 -11.89 -25.21 -104.96
C ASN A 332 -10.91 -24.73 -106.06
N LEU A 333 -9.63 -24.52 -105.72
CA LEU A 333 -8.56 -24.25 -106.70
C LEU A 333 -8.27 -25.46 -107.60
N CYS A 334 -8.41 -26.68 -107.10
CA CYS A 334 -8.26 -27.90 -107.91
C CYS A 334 -9.43 -28.10 -108.89
N ASP A 335 -10.67 -27.79 -108.50
CA ASP A 335 -11.82 -27.83 -109.41
C ASP A 335 -11.69 -26.80 -110.55
N PHE A 336 -11.13 -25.62 -110.26
CA PHE A 336 -10.87 -24.60 -111.28
C PHE A 336 -9.80 -25.06 -112.30
N THR A 337 -8.80 -25.82 -111.87
CA THR A 337 -7.79 -26.39 -112.79
C THR A 337 -8.35 -27.51 -113.68
N ALA A 338 -9.32 -28.30 -113.19
CA ALA A 338 -9.99 -29.32 -114.00
C ALA A 338 -10.90 -28.71 -115.08
N GLU A 339 -11.44 -27.51 -114.86
CA GLU A 339 -12.23 -26.76 -115.84
C GLU A 339 -11.37 -25.96 -116.83
N ALA A 340 -10.20 -25.49 -116.40
CA ALA A 340 -9.22 -24.84 -117.27
C ALA A 340 -8.59 -25.83 -118.28
N VAL A 341 -8.33 -27.08 -117.87
CA VAL A 341 -7.81 -28.14 -118.76
C VAL A 341 -8.88 -28.58 -119.78
N ARG A 342 -10.17 -28.58 -119.42
CA ARG A 342 -11.28 -28.81 -120.37
C ARG A 342 -11.38 -27.71 -121.44
N ARG A 343 -11.27 -26.44 -121.06
CA ARG A 343 -11.26 -25.32 -122.02
C ARG A 343 -9.98 -25.28 -122.88
N ALA A 344 -8.83 -25.69 -122.35
CA ALA A 344 -7.59 -25.76 -123.13
C ALA A 344 -7.62 -26.82 -124.25
N ASN A 345 -8.38 -27.91 -124.07
CA ASN A 345 -8.57 -28.94 -125.12
C ASN A 345 -9.59 -28.54 -126.22
N GLU A 346 -10.49 -27.58 -125.95
CA GLU A 346 -11.45 -27.06 -126.95
C GLU A 346 -10.90 -25.89 -127.78
N VAL A 347 -9.77 -25.29 -127.37
CA VAL A 347 -9.16 -24.12 -128.02
C VAL A 347 -8.04 -24.49 -129.03
N ALA A 348 -7.70 -25.77 -129.18
CA ALA A 348 -6.69 -26.24 -130.15
C ALA A 348 -7.22 -26.44 -131.59
N GLU A 349 -8.49 -26.13 -131.88
CA GLU A 349 -9.11 -26.34 -133.22
C GLU A 349 -9.54 -25.07 -133.97
N ASN A 350 -9.23 -23.85 -133.51
CA ASN A 350 -9.42 -22.65 -134.36
C ASN A 350 -8.54 -21.47 -133.90
N GLU A 351 -7.44 -21.23 -134.61
CA GLU A 351 -6.73 -19.94 -134.62
C GLU A 351 -7.15 -19.12 -135.85
N GLY A 352 -7.45 -17.84 -135.62
CA GLY A 352 -7.82 -16.89 -136.67
C GLY A 352 -7.98 -15.44 -136.16
N ASP A 353 -6.83 -14.77 -136.05
CA ASP A 353 -6.55 -13.37 -136.42
C ASP A 353 -7.02 -12.15 -135.57
N ALA A 354 -5.99 -11.34 -135.26
CA ALA A 354 -5.80 -9.89 -135.06
C ALA A 354 -6.84 -8.96 -134.38
N GLY A 355 -6.29 -8.05 -133.55
CA GLY A 355 -6.71 -6.64 -133.53
C GLY A 355 -6.63 -5.89 -132.19
N ASP A 356 -5.60 -5.03 -132.09
CA ASP A 356 -5.25 -3.99 -131.11
C ASP A 356 -6.38 -3.13 -130.49
N GLU A 357 -6.20 -2.67 -129.23
CA GLU A 357 -6.21 -1.23 -128.86
C GLU A 357 -5.91 -0.96 -127.37
N GLU A 358 -5.55 0.29 -127.09
CA GLU A 358 -4.64 0.85 -126.08
C GLU A 358 -5.35 1.60 -124.92
N CYS A 359 -4.55 2.06 -123.94
CA CYS A 359 -4.84 3.12 -122.92
C CYS A 359 -5.84 2.79 -121.78
N SER A 360 -5.71 3.25 -120.52
CA SER A 360 -4.88 4.23 -119.81
C SER A 360 -5.20 4.18 -118.30
N GLU A 361 -4.23 4.57 -117.44
CA GLU A 361 -4.39 5.36 -116.19
C GLU A 361 -5.25 4.79 -115.01
N THR A 362 -5.00 4.95 -113.71
CA THR A 362 -4.16 5.86 -112.90
C THR A 362 -4.07 5.36 -111.44
N ASP A 363 -3.11 5.95 -110.73
CA ASP A 363 -2.79 5.98 -109.31
C ASP A 363 -3.93 6.15 -108.27
N SER A 364 -3.68 5.69 -107.04
CA SER A 364 -3.78 6.49 -105.79
C SER A 364 -3.32 5.62 -104.59
N SER A 365 -2.18 5.83 -103.92
CA SER A 365 -1.75 6.95 -103.05
C SER A 365 -2.51 7.08 -101.72
N CYS A 366 -1.84 6.69 -100.62
CA CYS A 366 -1.45 7.50 -99.43
C CYS A 366 -1.00 6.50 -98.34
N GLY A 367 0.21 6.52 -97.79
CA GLY A 367 0.90 7.67 -97.18
C GLY A 367 0.24 7.98 -95.82
N SER A 368 0.89 8.07 -94.67
CA SER A 368 2.29 8.05 -94.28
C SER A 368 2.33 8.22 -92.75
N GLU A 369 3.38 7.66 -92.12
CA GLU A 369 4.20 8.30 -91.06
C GLU A 369 3.58 8.61 -89.67
N SER A 370 4.04 8.03 -88.56
CA SER A 370 5.37 8.01 -87.91
C SER A 370 5.59 9.14 -86.90
N LEU A 371 5.97 8.74 -85.68
CA LEU A 371 6.88 9.41 -84.73
C LEU A 371 6.37 10.77 -84.17
N SER A 372 6.63 11.19 -82.94
CA SER A 372 7.54 10.79 -81.87
C SER A 372 7.18 11.63 -80.63
N ALA A 373 7.65 11.19 -79.46
CA ALA A 373 7.65 11.96 -78.21
C ALA A 373 8.28 13.37 -78.35
N PRO A 374 8.05 14.29 -77.39
CA PRO A 374 8.99 14.39 -76.28
C PRO A 374 8.38 14.77 -74.91
N SER A 375 9.29 14.80 -73.94
CA SER A 375 9.15 14.88 -72.50
C SER A 375 9.06 16.30 -71.91
N HIS A 376 8.72 16.30 -70.62
CA HIS A 376 9.04 17.26 -69.54
C HIS A 376 8.09 18.43 -69.20
N SER A 377 7.37 18.17 -68.09
CA SER A 377 7.54 18.82 -66.76
C SER A 377 6.67 20.03 -66.38
N LYS A 378 6.24 19.95 -65.10
CA LYS A 378 5.63 20.95 -64.20
C LYS A 378 4.16 21.28 -64.48
N SER A 379 3.27 21.48 -63.51
CA SER A 379 3.07 21.12 -62.09
C SER A 379 1.88 21.99 -61.64
N VAL A 380 1.13 21.50 -60.64
CA VAL A 380 0.24 22.24 -59.72
C VAL A 380 -1.25 22.35 -60.11
N ASP A 381 -2.03 21.70 -59.23
CA ASP A 381 -3.40 21.91 -58.71
C ASP A 381 -4.59 21.98 -59.70
N GLY A 382 -5.75 21.38 -59.44
CA GLY A 382 -6.26 20.69 -58.26
C GLY A 382 -7.76 20.43 -58.45
N ASP A 383 -8.20 19.36 -57.81
CA ASP A 383 -9.56 18.98 -57.41
C ASP A 383 -10.60 18.50 -58.43
N GLU A 384 -10.90 17.22 -58.24
CA GLU A 384 -11.85 16.36 -58.92
C GLU A 384 -13.28 16.54 -58.38
N LEU A 385 -14.20 16.43 -59.33
CA LEU A 385 -15.63 16.24 -59.17
C LEU A 385 -15.98 14.78 -58.89
N SER A 386 -17.00 14.59 -58.04
CA SER A 386 -18.11 13.65 -58.21
C SER A 386 -17.79 12.14 -58.12
N SER A 387 -18.68 11.24 -57.75
CA SER A 387 -19.99 11.23 -57.09
C SER A 387 -20.38 9.76 -56.98
N ALA A 388 -21.05 9.41 -55.88
CA ALA A 388 -22.04 8.34 -55.77
C ALA A 388 -21.61 6.87 -56.01
N ALA A 389 -21.68 6.06 -54.94
CA ALA A 389 -22.12 4.68 -55.03
C ALA A 389 -22.70 4.17 -53.69
N ILE A 390 -24.03 4.07 -53.66
CA ILE A 390 -24.84 2.95 -53.15
C ILE A 390 -24.43 2.31 -51.81
N ASP A 391 -25.22 2.69 -50.81
CA ASP A 391 -25.41 2.11 -49.49
C ASP A 391 -25.74 0.60 -49.57
N ARG A 392 -24.88 -0.24 -48.97
CA ARG A 392 -25.18 -1.60 -48.53
C ARG A 392 -24.75 -1.69 -47.08
N GLY A 393 -25.72 -1.87 -46.19
CA GLY A 393 -25.51 -2.05 -44.76
C GLY A 393 -24.52 -3.17 -44.49
N ASP A 394 -23.42 -2.77 -43.87
CA ASP A 394 -22.40 -3.61 -43.27
C ASP A 394 -22.97 -4.31 -42.02
N ASP A 395 -23.21 -5.61 -42.13
CA ASP A 395 -23.25 -6.52 -40.99
C ASP A 395 -21.80 -6.99 -40.75
N VAL A 396 -21.02 -6.12 -40.09
CA VAL A 396 -19.65 -6.44 -39.66
C VAL A 396 -19.77 -7.25 -38.38
N GLY A 397 -19.49 -8.55 -38.49
CA GLY A 397 -19.33 -9.43 -37.35
C GLY A 397 -18.36 -8.83 -36.33
N GLU A 398 -18.82 -8.69 -35.09
CA GLU A 398 -18.04 -8.24 -33.96
C GLU A 398 -16.77 -9.10 -33.83
N GLU A 399 -15.60 -8.44 -33.89
CA GLU A 399 -14.32 -9.12 -33.71
C GLU A 399 -14.24 -9.73 -32.29
N PRO A 400 -13.99 -11.04 -32.15
CA PRO A 400 -13.89 -11.69 -30.84
C PRO A 400 -12.77 -11.11 -29.96
N GLY A 401 -11.77 -10.44 -30.54
CA GLY A 401 -10.72 -9.74 -29.80
C GLY A 401 -11.19 -8.50 -29.03
N SER A 402 -12.23 -7.80 -29.53
CA SER A 402 -12.76 -6.60 -28.86
C SER A 402 -13.54 -6.95 -27.59
N ASN A 403 -14.28 -8.06 -27.62
CA ASN A 403 -15.05 -8.56 -26.48
C ASN A 403 -14.10 -9.04 -25.37
N VAL A 404 -13.01 -9.72 -25.73
CA VAL A 404 -12.03 -10.24 -24.77
C VAL A 404 -11.17 -9.11 -24.16
N GLN A 405 -10.85 -8.08 -24.94
CA GLN A 405 -10.20 -6.87 -24.41
C GLN A 405 -11.14 -6.02 -23.54
N ALA A 406 -12.45 -6.06 -23.81
CA ALA A 406 -13.44 -5.47 -22.92
C ALA A 406 -13.56 -6.28 -21.61
N GLU A 407 -13.51 -7.61 -21.70
CA GLU A 407 -13.59 -8.54 -20.56
C GLU A 407 -12.35 -8.47 -19.66
N ILE A 408 -11.15 -8.31 -20.22
CA ILE A 408 -9.92 -8.01 -19.46
C ILE A 408 -10.02 -6.67 -18.75
N ARG A 409 -10.47 -5.61 -19.45
CA ARG A 409 -10.68 -4.31 -18.81
C ARG A 409 -11.71 -4.39 -17.69
N HIS A 410 -12.74 -5.23 -17.85
CA HIS A 410 -13.73 -5.49 -16.81
C HIS A 410 -13.12 -6.24 -15.61
N LEU A 411 -12.29 -7.24 -15.85
CA LEU A 411 -11.55 -7.98 -14.82
C LEU A 411 -10.54 -7.09 -14.08
N GLU A 412 -9.76 -6.28 -14.79
CA GLU A 412 -8.82 -5.32 -14.20
C GLU A 412 -9.55 -4.27 -13.36
N ASN A 413 -10.69 -3.77 -13.82
CA ASN A 413 -11.51 -2.85 -13.05
C ASN A 413 -12.10 -3.52 -11.81
N ARG A 414 -12.56 -4.77 -11.92
CA ARG A 414 -13.08 -5.55 -10.80
C ARG A 414 -11.99 -5.84 -9.76
N GLN A 415 -10.79 -6.22 -10.19
CA GLN A 415 -9.63 -6.40 -9.32
C GLN A 415 -9.21 -5.09 -8.65
N ARG A 416 -9.17 -3.97 -9.39
CA ARG A 416 -8.92 -2.64 -8.78
C ARG A 416 -9.98 -2.27 -7.76
N GLU A 417 -11.25 -2.56 -8.06
CA GLU A 417 -12.35 -2.32 -7.13
C GLU A 417 -12.23 -3.19 -5.87
N GLU A 418 -11.89 -4.48 -5.99
CA GLU A 418 -11.63 -5.40 -4.88
C GLU A 418 -10.44 -4.96 -4.02
N ILE A 419 -9.29 -4.67 -4.64
CA ILE A 419 -8.10 -4.14 -3.95
C ILE A 419 -8.44 -2.83 -3.24
N SER A 420 -9.19 -1.93 -3.90
CA SER A 420 -9.61 -0.67 -3.27
C SER A 420 -10.58 -0.88 -2.11
N ALA A 421 -11.46 -1.89 -2.19
CA ALA A 421 -12.41 -2.22 -1.14
C ALA A 421 -11.71 -2.84 0.07
N GLN A 422 -10.73 -3.72 -0.15
CA GLN A 422 -9.90 -4.31 0.89
C GLN A 422 -9.00 -3.27 1.55
N LEU A 423 -8.32 -2.40 0.78
CA LEU A 423 -7.55 -1.27 1.34
C LEU A 423 -8.43 -0.34 2.19
N ARG A 424 -9.69 -0.10 1.78
CA ARG A 424 -10.66 0.63 2.60
C ARG A 424 -11.01 -0.13 3.89
N SER A 425 -11.16 -1.46 3.81
CA SER A 425 -11.41 -2.34 4.97
C SER A 425 -10.24 -2.34 5.95
N HIS A 426 -9.00 -2.57 5.50
CA HIS A 426 -7.81 -2.55 6.36
C HIS A 426 -7.58 -1.17 6.98
N ARG A 427 -7.75 -0.08 6.20
CA ARG A 427 -7.69 1.28 6.75
C ARG A 427 -8.77 1.52 7.80
N ALA A 428 -9.99 1.01 7.61
CA ALA A 428 -11.04 1.10 8.60
C ALA A 428 -10.73 0.26 9.86
N ALA A 429 -10.11 -0.91 9.71
CA ALA A 429 -9.68 -1.75 10.83
C ALA A 429 -8.56 -1.08 11.64
N ILE A 430 -7.54 -0.53 10.99
CA ILE A 430 -6.46 0.26 11.63
C ILE A 430 -7.05 1.48 12.33
N ALA A 431 -7.93 2.23 11.68
CA ALA A 431 -8.59 3.38 12.30
C ALA A 431 -9.46 2.96 13.51
N ALA A 432 -10.07 1.77 13.46
CA ALA A 432 -10.86 1.24 14.58
C ALA A 432 -9.97 0.82 15.77
N THR A 433 -8.80 0.21 15.52
CA THR A 433 -7.84 -0.18 16.55
C THR A 433 -7.15 1.05 17.14
N GLU A 434 -6.80 2.05 16.33
CA GLU A 434 -6.33 3.36 16.78
C GLU A 434 -7.39 4.08 17.64
N ALA A 435 -8.65 4.08 17.21
CA ALA A 435 -9.73 4.67 17.98
C ALA A 435 -10.00 3.89 19.29
N ALA A 436 -9.80 2.57 19.31
CA ALA A 436 -9.95 1.75 20.50
C ALA A 436 -8.80 1.97 21.49
N THR A 437 -7.55 2.00 21.01
CA THR A 437 -6.37 2.32 21.83
C THR A 437 -6.45 3.73 22.39
N MET A 438 -6.82 4.74 21.59
CA MET A 438 -7.06 6.11 22.09
C MET A 438 -8.18 6.15 23.14
N ARG A 439 -9.27 5.40 22.95
CA ARG A 439 -10.35 5.30 23.96
C ARG A 439 -9.85 4.68 25.25
N ASN A 440 -9.04 3.64 25.18
CA ASN A 440 -8.45 2.98 26.35
C ASN A 440 -7.47 3.90 27.08
N ILE A 441 -6.58 4.60 26.35
CA ILE A 441 -5.68 5.61 26.92
C ILE A 441 -6.48 6.73 27.59
N THR A 442 -7.53 7.22 26.93
CA THR A 442 -8.39 8.28 27.47
C THR A 442 -9.14 7.83 28.71
N GLN A 443 -9.67 6.59 28.74
CA GLN A 443 -10.33 6.02 29.91
C GLN A 443 -9.36 5.75 31.05
N ALA A 444 -8.17 5.23 30.76
CA ALA A 444 -7.10 5.03 31.74
C ALA A 444 -6.68 6.37 32.36
N GLY A 445 -6.43 7.39 31.54
CA GLY A 445 -6.13 8.74 32.01
C GLY A 445 -7.26 9.37 32.83
N LYS A 446 -8.54 9.16 32.45
CA LYS A 446 -9.70 9.60 33.25
C LYS A 446 -9.80 8.86 34.59
N ARG A 447 -9.54 7.56 34.61
CA ARG A 447 -9.57 6.75 35.84
C ARG A 447 -8.44 7.18 36.78
N GLN A 448 -7.24 7.34 36.27
CA GLN A 448 -6.06 7.75 37.04
C GLN A 448 -6.17 9.19 37.52
N THR A 449 -6.70 10.12 36.72
CA THR A 449 -6.96 11.49 37.20
C THR A 449 -8.03 11.53 38.28
N LYS A 450 -9.03 10.64 38.24
CA LYS A 450 -10.05 10.50 39.28
C LYS A 450 -9.46 9.90 40.56
N GLU A 451 -8.64 8.86 40.45
CA GLU A 451 -7.92 8.26 41.58
C GLU A 451 -6.93 9.25 42.20
N ARG A 452 -6.15 9.98 41.38
CA ARG A 452 -5.25 11.06 41.85
C ARG A 452 -6.02 12.16 42.56
N LYS A 453 -7.13 12.64 42.01
CA LYS A 453 -7.98 13.66 42.66
C LYS A 453 -8.59 13.15 43.97
N ALA A 454 -9.02 11.89 44.02
CA ALA A 454 -9.56 11.28 45.24
C ALA A 454 -8.48 11.16 46.33
N LEU A 455 -7.26 10.76 45.96
CA LEU A 455 -6.14 10.66 46.88
C LEU A 455 -5.69 12.04 47.39
N VAL A 456 -5.53 13.03 46.49
CA VAL A 456 -5.21 14.42 46.86
C VAL A 456 -6.28 15.00 47.78
N ARG A 457 -7.57 14.73 47.53
CA ARG A 457 -8.66 15.17 48.40
C ARG A 457 -8.59 14.51 49.77
N LYS A 458 -8.37 13.20 49.83
CA LYS A 458 -8.20 12.46 51.10
C LYS A 458 -7.01 13.02 51.90
N HIS A 459 -5.89 13.27 51.22
CA HIS A 459 -4.70 13.85 51.84
C HIS A 459 -4.94 15.29 52.32
N ALA A 460 -5.67 16.11 51.54
CA ALA A 460 -6.05 17.46 51.95
C ALA A 460 -6.98 17.46 53.18
N GLU A 461 -7.95 16.55 53.23
CA GLU A 461 -8.83 16.37 54.39
C GLU A 461 -8.03 15.94 55.65
N GLU A 462 -7.07 15.02 55.50
CA GLU A 462 -6.19 14.60 56.60
C GLU A 462 -5.25 15.73 57.08
N VAL A 463 -4.65 16.48 56.16
CA VAL A 463 -3.81 17.65 56.47
C VAL A 463 -4.63 18.73 57.18
N GLU A 464 -5.89 18.95 56.78
CA GLU A 464 -6.76 19.94 57.43
C GLU A 464 -7.13 19.54 58.86
N VAL A 465 -7.40 18.25 59.11
CA VAL A 465 -7.66 17.74 60.47
C VAL A 465 -6.45 17.94 61.38
N VAL A 466 -5.25 17.66 60.88
CA VAL A 466 -3.99 17.85 61.63
C VAL A 466 -3.71 19.35 61.85
N ALA A 467 -3.95 20.21 60.87
CA ALA A 467 -3.80 21.66 61.02
C ALA A 467 -4.78 22.23 62.07
N ARG A 468 -6.02 21.71 62.14
CA ARG A 468 -7.00 22.10 63.16
C ARG A 468 -6.59 21.65 64.57
N SER A 469 -5.99 20.47 64.74
CA SER A 469 -5.49 20.04 66.06
C SER A 469 -4.34 20.93 66.52
N HIS A 470 -3.40 21.25 65.65
CA HIS A 470 -2.27 22.11 65.98
C HIS A 470 -2.67 23.57 66.28
N ARG A 471 -3.67 24.15 65.60
CA ARG A 471 -4.19 25.49 65.95
C ARG A 471 -4.79 25.51 67.36
N ARG A 472 -5.56 24.48 67.72
CA ARG A 472 -6.14 24.36 69.08
C ARG A 472 -5.06 24.22 70.15
N GLU A 473 -4.01 23.45 69.87
CA GLU A 473 -2.86 23.31 70.77
C GLU A 473 -2.10 24.64 70.94
N ALA A 474 -1.87 25.37 69.84
CA ALA A 474 -1.18 26.66 69.88
C ALA A 474 -1.97 27.73 70.64
N GLU A 475 -3.29 27.80 70.46
CA GLU A 475 -4.19 28.69 71.20
C GLU A 475 -4.21 28.36 72.69
N ALA A 476 -4.28 27.07 73.04
CA ALA A 476 -4.23 26.62 74.43
C ALA A 476 -2.89 27.00 75.08
N GLN A 477 -1.76 26.74 74.43
CA GLN A 477 -0.43 27.10 74.92
C GLN A 477 -0.26 28.62 75.10
N ALA A 478 -0.79 29.43 74.18
CA ALA A 478 -0.75 30.89 74.31
C ALA A 478 -1.56 31.39 75.52
N SER A 479 -2.73 30.79 75.78
CA SER A 479 -3.56 31.17 76.93
C SER A 479 -2.90 30.87 78.27
N VAL A 480 -2.22 29.72 78.40
CA VAL A 480 -1.47 29.33 79.60
C VAL A 480 -0.31 30.27 79.85
N ARG A 481 0.52 30.57 78.83
CA ARG A 481 1.64 31.52 78.96
C ARG A 481 1.20 32.91 79.39
N ASN A 482 0.07 33.39 78.86
CA ASN A 482 -0.47 34.70 79.24
C ASN A 482 -0.98 34.73 80.68
N ALA A 483 -1.55 33.63 81.18
CA ALA A 483 -1.98 33.52 82.58
C ALA A 483 -0.77 33.52 83.54
N GLU A 484 0.27 32.74 83.23
CA GLU A 484 1.50 32.68 84.03
C GLU A 484 2.22 34.04 84.09
N ALA A 485 2.33 34.71 82.94
CA ALA A 485 2.95 36.04 82.87
C ALA A 485 2.22 37.07 83.73
N ARG A 486 0.87 37.02 83.79
CA ARG A 486 0.06 37.90 84.65
C ARG A 486 0.32 37.64 86.13
N ILE A 487 0.32 36.38 86.56
CA ILE A 487 0.56 36.01 87.96
C ILE A 487 1.96 36.47 88.41
N MET A 488 2.99 36.25 87.58
CA MET A 488 4.35 36.70 87.91
C MET A 488 4.47 38.23 88.00
N LEU A 489 3.76 38.96 87.12
CA LEU A 489 3.76 40.42 87.14
C LEU A 489 3.09 40.93 88.43
N GLU A 490 1.94 40.39 88.80
CA GLU A 490 1.21 40.76 90.02
C GLU A 490 2.05 40.53 91.29
N GLN A 491 2.72 39.36 91.41
CA GLN A 491 3.60 39.06 92.54
C GLN A 491 4.78 40.05 92.64
N ARG A 492 5.38 40.41 91.50
CA ARG A 492 6.51 41.35 91.45
C ARG A 492 6.07 42.77 91.81
N VAL A 493 4.90 43.20 91.33
CA VAL A 493 4.31 44.51 91.66
C VAL A 493 4.01 44.57 93.15
N MET A 494 3.34 43.56 93.72
CA MET A 494 2.99 43.50 95.14
C MET A 494 4.23 43.60 96.04
N SER A 495 5.28 42.85 95.72
CA SER A 495 6.53 42.89 96.49
C SER A 495 7.17 44.28 96.45
N ARG A 496 7.20 44.93 95.29
CA ARG A 496 7.74 46.31 95.14
C ARG A 496 6.90 47.35 95.88
N LEU A 497 5.58 47.20 95.90
CA LEU A 497 4.71 48.09 96.66
C LEU A 497 5.03 48.01 98.15
N LEU A 498 5.17 46.81 98.71
CA LEU A 498 5.53 46.62 100.11
C LEU A 498 6.92 47.18 100.47
N ASP A 499 7.89 47.07 99.55
CA ASP A 499 9.22 47.66 99.73
C ASP A 499 9.24 49.19 99.64
N SER A 500 8.24 49.79 98.98
CA SER A 500 8.09 51.26 98.88
C SER A 500 7.43 51.91 100.09
N VAL A 501 6.80 51.12 100.97
CA VAL A 501 6.16 51.62 102.19
C VAL A 501 7.22 52.14 103.16
N VAL A 502 6.94 53.31 103.75
CA VAL A 502 7.83 53.97 104.71
C VAL A 502 7.85 53.23 106.06
N ASP A 503 6.69 52.70 106.45
CA ASP A 503 6.48 51.95 107.69
C ASP A 503 7.07 50.54 107.61
N GLY A 504 7.52 50.03 108.76
CA GLY A 504 8.05 48.68 108.86
C GLY A 504 6.92 47.66 108.74
N VAL A 505 6.94 46.84 107.69
CA VAL A 505 5.96 45.76 107.52
C VAL A 505 6.62 44.41 107.77
N ILE A 506 6.08 43.70 108.76
CA ILE A 506 6.54 42.38 109.17
C ILE A 506 5.35 41.44 109.19
N SER A 507 5.45 40.29 108.53
CA SER A 507 4.46 39.22 108.72
C SER A 507 5.08 38.00 109.35
N ILE A 508 4.33 37.31 110.19
CA ILE A 508 4.76 36.11 110.92
C ILE A 508 3.75 34.97 110.73
N THR A 509 4.24 33.73 110.78
CA THR A 509 3.40 32.53 110.86
C THR A 509 2.74 32.41 112.25
N PRO A 510 1.77 31.50 112.44
CA PRO A 510 1.18 31.25 113.75
C PRO A 510 2.19 30.77 114.80
N ASN A 511 3.31 30.19 114.34
CA ASN A 511 4.42 29.73 115.18
C ASN A 511 5.43 30.85 115.49
N GLY A 512 5.16 32.09 115.09
CA GLY A 512 6.02 33.25 115.35
C GLY A 512 7.18 33.44 114.37
N ASN A 513 7.28 32.65 113.29
CA ASN A 513 8.37 32.77 112.32
C ASN A 513 8.11 33.88 111.31
N ILE A 514 9.08 34.75 111.06
CA ILE A 514 8.96 35.88 110.13
C ILE A 514 8.89 35.37 108.68
N VAL A 515 7.83 35.75 107.94
CA VAL A 515 7.55 35.39 106.54
C VAL A 515 7.77 36.56 105.57
N LYS A 516 7.51 37.79 106.02
CA LYS A 516 7.84 39.01 105.27
C LYS A 516 8.52 40.01 106.17
N PHE A 517 9.48 40.72 105.58
CA PHE A 517 10.27 41.74 106.25
C PHE A 517 10.68 42.76 105.19
N ASN A 518 9.95 43.87 105.11
CA ASN A 518 10.18 44.88 104.06
C ASN A 518 11.44 45.71 104.33
N THR A 519 11.87 46.49 103.33
CA THR A 519 13.08 47.34 103.44
C THR A 519 13.00 48.35 104.61
N ALA A 520 11.81 48.85 104.96
CA ALA A 520 11.65 49.74 106.11
C ALA A 520 11.91 49.01 107.45
N ALA A 521 11.42 47.78 107.61
CA ALA A 521 11.69 46.95 108.78
C ALA A 521 13.19 46.62 108.89
N GLU A 522 13.89 46.40 107.77
CA GLU A 522 15.35 46.24 107.76
C GLU A 522 16.07 47.46 108.33
N ARG A 523 15.67 48.67 107.89
CA ARG A 523 16.26 49.92 108.36
C ARG A 523 15.96 50.16 109.83
N MET A 524 14.76 49.80 110.28
CA MET A 524 14.31 49.94 111.66
C MET A 524 15.06 48.98 112.58
N PHE A 525 15.03 47.67 112.37
CA PHE A 525 15.65 46.73 113.32
C PHE A 525 17.12 46.44 113.05
N LYS A 526 17.70 46.94 111.94
CA LYS A 526 19.09 46.69 111.52
C LYS A 526 19.39 45.21 111.22
N TYR A 527 18.36 44.43 110.92
CA TYR A 527 18.48 43.10 110.33
C TYR A 527 18.27 43.20 108.82
N SER A 528 18.97 42.39 108.03
CA SER A 528 18.55 42.19 106.63
C SER A 528 17.39 41.20 106.57
N ALA A 529 16.55 41.25 105.53
CA ALA A 529 15.46 40.32 105.30
C ALA A 529 16.00 38.88 105.24
N LYS A 530 17.16 38.67 104.60
CA LYS A 530 17.82 37.35 104.60
C LYS A 530 18.16 36.83 105.99
N GLU A 531 18.46 37.71 106.95
CA GLU A 531 18.77 37.33 108.33
C GLU A 531 17.54 37.18 109.21
N ALA A 532 16.44 37.87 108.91
CA ALA A 532 15.21 37.89 109.70
C ALA A 532 14.19 36.83 109.25
N LEU A 533 14.08 36.59 107.94
CA LEU A 533 13.15 35.61 107.38
C LEU A 533 13.42 34.21 107.94
N GLY A 534 12.35 33.52 108.35
CA GLY A 534 12.38 32.20 108.95
C GLY A 534 12.76 32.17 110.43
N LYS A 535 13.27 33.27 111.01
CA LYS A 535 13.54 33.35 112.46
C LYS A 535 12.26 33.71 113.23
N ASN A 536 12.23 33.33 114.50
CA ASN A 536 11.15 33.75 115.39
C ASN A 536 11.22 35.27 115.64
N VAL A 537 10.06 35.92 115.69
CA VAL A 537 9.90 37.37 115.90
C VAL A 537 10.46 37.88 117.23
N ASN A 538 10.66 36.99 118.20
CA ASN A 538 11.24 37.31 119.51
C ASN A 538 12.62 37.99 119.43
N ILE A 539 13.36 37.84 118.32
CA ILE A 539 14.64 38.51 118.10
C ILE A 539 14.50 40.05 118.10
N LEU A 540 13.33 40.55 117.72
CA LEU A 540 13.01 41.98 117.58
C LEU A 540 12.50 42.60 118.89
N MET A 541 12.51 41.87 119.99
CA MET A 541 11.97 42.28 121.28
C MET A 541 13.02 42.24 122.40
N PRO A 542 12.87 43.03 123.47
CA PRO A 542 13.70 42.92 124.68
C PRO A 542 13.56 41.55 125.35
N GLU A 543 14.63 41.09 126.00
CA GLU A 543 14.75 39.72 126.52
C GLU A 543 13.63 39.31 127.49
N HIS A 544 13.21 40.23 128.37
CA HIS A 544 12.12 39.99 129.32
C HIS A 544 10.75 39.76 128.67
N ILE A 545 10.52 40.32 127.47
CA ILE A 545 9.29 40.12 126.67
C ILE A 545 9.46 38.89 125.76
N ALA A 546 10.64 38.76 125.14
CA ALA A 546 10.96 37.69 124.19
C ALA A 546 10.72 36.28 124.77
N VAL A 547 11.10 36.04 126.04
CA VAL A 547 10.93 34.75 126.71
C VAL A 547 9.45 34.35 126.87
N GLN A 548 8.56 35.34 127.01
CA GLN A 548 7.13 35.10 127.22
C GLN A 548 6.32 35.22 125.93
N HIS A 549 6.92 35.70 124.83
CA HIS A 549 6.19 36.06 123.62
C HIS A 549 5.51 34.86 122.94
N ASP A 550 6.18 33.71 122.86
CA ASP A 550 5.58 32.50 122.27
C ASP A 550 4.36 32.02 123.08
N SER A 551 4.35 32.25 124.40
CA SER A 551 3.18 31.93 125.23
C SER A 551 1.98 32.85 124.92
N TYR A 552 2.22 34.09 124.50
CA TYR A 552 1.16 35.00 124.06
C TYR A 552 0.55 34.56 122.74
N LEU A 553 1.38 34.11 121.79
CA LEU A 553 0.92 33.54 120.52
C LEU A 553 0.11 32.26 120.76
N ASN A 554 0.63 31.32 121.53
CA ASN A 554 -0.08 30.07 121.84
C ASN A 554 -1.41 30.32 122.55
N ARG A 555 -1.43 31.22 123.54
CA ARG A 555 -2.68 31.60 124.23
C ARG A 555 -3.69 32.22 123.27
N TYR A 556 -3.25 33.05 122.32
CA TYR A 556 -4.14 33.60 121.31
C TYR A 556 -4.69 32.51 120.38
N MET A 557 -3.84 31.57 119.94
CA MET A 557 -4.26 30.43 119.11
C MET A 557 -5.29 29.54 119.82
N ASP A 558 -5.15 29.34 121.13
CA ASP A 558 -6.07 28.53 121.94
C ASP A 558 -7.38 29.26 122.29
N SER A 559 -7.30 30.56 122.63
CA SER A 559 -8.44 31.31 123.18
C SER A 559 -9.17 32.21 122.18
N GLY A 560 -8.53 32.57 121.06
CA GLY A 560 -9.05 33.52 120.08
C GLY A 560 -9.18 34.97 120.57
N VAL A 561 -8.81 35.26 121.82
CA VAL A 561 -8.93 36.59 122.42
C VAL A 561 -7.58 37.31 122.37
N SER A 562 -7.45 38.32 121.50
CA SER A 562 -6.29 39.20 121.48
C SER A 562 -6.59 40.55 122.10
N LYS A 563 -5.65 41.08 122.87
CA LYS A 563 -5.68 42.46 123.37
C LYS A 563 -5.04 43.46 122.41
N LEU A 564 -4.34 42.99 121.36
CA LEU A 564 -3.48 43.81 120.49
C LEU A 564 -3.86 43.75 119.01
N ILE A 565 -4.68 42.78 118.57
CA ILE A 565 -5.14 42.71 117.18
C ILE A 565 -6.23 43.77 116.94
N GLY A 566 -6.05 44.59 115.91
CA GLY A 566 -6.97 45.66 115.54
C GLY A 566 -6.80 46.97 116.33
N VAL A 567 -5.81 47.06 117.22
CA VAL A 567 -5.53 48.26 118.03
C VAL A 567 -4.07 48.67 117.88
N THR A 568 -3.81 49.94 117.57
CA THR A 568 -2.45 50.49 117.60
C THR A 568 -1.98 50.62 119.04
N SER A 569 -0.86 49.98 119.37
CA SER A 569 -0.30 49.99 120.73
C SER A 569 1.16 50.44 120.71
N ARG A 570 1.58 51.20 121.74
CA ARG A 570 2.99 51.57 121.91
C ARG A 570 3.73 50.43 122.58
N GLN A 571 4.74 49.90 121.90
CA GLN A 571 5.58 48.78 122.32
C GLN A 571 7.06 49.20 122.32
N VAL A 572 7.92 48.29 122.78
CA VAL A 572 9.37 48.46 122.73
C VAL A 572 9.98 47.36 121.86
N GLY A 573 10.76 47.78 120.86
CA GLY A 573 11.52 46.89 119.99
C GLY A 573 12.99 46.84 120.40
N ARG A 574 13.70 45.79 119.97
CA ARG A 574 15.15 45.64 120.12
C ARG A 574 15.80 45.52 118.75
N ARG A 575 16.72 46.43 118.44
CA ARG A 575 17.53 46.39 117.21
C ARG A 575 18.62 45.31 117.31
N LYS A 576 19.22 44.93 116.18
CA LYS A 576 20.36 43.97 116.12
C LYS A 576 21.55 44.37 116.99
N ASN A 577 21.80 45.67 117.17
CA ASN A 577 22.85 46.21 118.03
C ASN A 577 22.53 46.16 119.53
N GLY A 578 21.35 45.66 119.92
CA GLY A 578 20.90 45.58 121.31
C GLY A 578 20.16 46.82 121.82
N GLU A 579 20.06 47.88 121.02
CA GLU A 579 19.35 49.12 121.38
C GLU A 579 17.84 48.88 121.48
N ILE A 580 17.25 49.31 122.60
CA ILE A 580 15.80 49.27 122.82
C ILE A 580 15.20 50.62 122.40
N PHE A 581 14.19 50.59 121.54
CA PHE A 581 13.52 51.79 121.05
C PHE A 581 11.99 51.66 121.17
N PRO A 582 11.28 52.75 121.49
CA PRO A 582 9.82 52.75 121.45
C PRO A 582 9.34 52.71 120.00
N MET A 583 8.28 51.96 119.76
CA MET A 583 7.64 51.79 118.45
C MET A 583 6.13 51.73 118.62
N GLU A 584 5.39 52.19 117.63
CA GLU A 584 3.95 52.00 117.59
C GLU A 584 3.67 50.81 116.67
N LEU A 585 2.92 49.83 117.17
CA LEU A 585 2.65 48.59 116.47
C LEU A 585 1.15 48.49 116.24
N SER A 586 0.75 48.30 114.98
CA SER A 586 -0.59 47.86 114.61
C SER A 586 -0.53 46.42 114.11
N LEU A 587 -1.27 45.51 114.76
CA LEU A 587 -1.30 44.10 114.43
C LEU A 587 -2.63 43.73 113.77
N SER A 588 -2.55 43.00 112.66
CA SER A 588 -3.70 42.45 111.94
C SER A 588 -3.50 40.95 111.71
N GLU A 589 -4.61 40.24 111.54
CA GLU A 589 -4.62 38.80 111.27
C GLU A 589 -5.18 38.55 109.86
N VAL A 590 -4.48 37.74 109.08
CA VAL A 590 -4.91 37.29 107.76
C VAL A 590 -5.13 35.78 107.83
N LYS A 591 -6.37 35.37 107.57
CA LYS A 591 -6.81 33.96 107.54
C LYS A 591 -7.51 33.68 106.20
N GLU A 592 -6.86 32.89 105.36
CA GLU A 592 -7.42 32.29 104.14
C GLU A 592 -7.26 30.77 104.19
N ALA A 593 -7.91 30.04 103.27
CA ALA A 593 -8.11 28.58 103.34
C ALA A 593 -6.85 27.75 103.67
N GLU A 594 -5.68 28.15 103.16
CA GLU A 594 -4.38 27.51 103.43
C GLU A 594 -3.32 28.49 103.98
N TYR A 595 -3.71 29.73 104.29
CA TYR A 595 -2.78 30.78 104.68
C TYR A 595 -3.23 31.48 105.96
N HIS A 596 -2.48 31.29 107.04
CA HIS A 596 -2.68 31.99 108.30
C HIS A 596 -1.41 32.76 108.65
N ALA A 597 -1.50 34.08 108.74
CA ALA A 597 -0.39 34.94 109.11
C ALA A 597 -0.86 36.13 109.94
N PHE A 598 0.05 36.65 110.76
CA PHE A 598 -0.13 37.93 111.44
C PHE A 598 0.72 38.99 110.76
N VAL A 599 0.17 40.17 110.53
CA VAL A 599 0.85 41.29 109.86
C VAL A 599 0.94 42.47 110.83
N ALA A 600 2.17 42.90 111.08
CA ALA A 600 2.54 44.04 111.88
C ALA A 600 2.97 45.21 110.99
N ILE A 601 2.44 46.40 111.27
CA ILE A 601 2.83 47.68 110.66
C ILE A 601 3.37 48.59 111.78
N LEU A 602 4.55 49.18 111.55
CA LEU A 602 5.43 49.80 112.56
C LEU A 602 5.87 51.23 112.23
#